data_AF-A0A537MXF0-F1
#
_entry.id   AF-A0A537MXF0-F1
#
_cell.length_a   1.000
_cell.length_b   1.000
_cell.length_c   1.000
_cell.angle_alpha   90.00
_cell.angle_beta   90.00
_cell.angle_gamma   90.00
#
_symmetry.space_group_name_H-M   'P 1'
#
loop_
_entity.id
_entity.type
_entity.pdbx_description
1 polymer ?
#
loop_
_entity_poly.entity_id
_entity_poly.type
_entity_poly.pdbx_seq_one_letter_code
_entity_poly.pdbx_strand_id
1 'polypeptide(L)'
;MLALFDRLGLTGIVQPKLLLTAHPPFEEVTSGQAELGFSTLAEIAANPQVRLVGALPAEIQTYNVMTAAVPVGSTHRTAAAELLRFLGTGSSRSVLRANGIATD
;
A
#
# COMPACT_ATOMS: atom_id res chain seq x y z
N MET A 1 -1.97 7.28 -9.70
CA MET A 1 -1.90 6.48 -10.94
C MET A 1 -2.08 7.33 -12.21
N LEU A 2 -3.15 8.11 -12.34
CA LEU A 2 -3.40 8.95 -13.55
C LEU A 2 -2.20 9.80 -13.99
N ALA A 3 -1.58 10.54 -13.06
CA ALA A 3 -0.38 11.34 -13.34
C ALA A 3 0.82 10.50 -13.83
N LEU A 4 0.91 9.23 -13.41
CA LEU A 4 1.96 8.32 -13.89
C LEU A 4 1.69 7.89 -15.34
N PHE A 5 0.45 7.56 -15.70
CA PHE A 5 0.11 7.25 -17.09
C PHE A 5 0.38 8.43 -18.02
N ASP A 6 0.08 9.65 -17.59
CA ASP A 6 0.40 10.86 -18.33
C ASP A 6 1.90 11.04 -18.53
N ARG A 7 2.68 10.95 -17.45
CA ARG A 7 4.16 11.02 -17.50
C ARG A 7 4.77 9.96 -18.41
N LEU A 8 4.15 8.79 -18.53
CA LEU A 8 4.59 7.69 -19.40
C LEU A 8 4.04 7.78 -20.84
N GLY A 9 3.20 8.78 -21.16
CA GLY A 9 2.58 8.93 -22.49
C GLY A 9 1.52 7.86 -22.80
N LEU A 10 0.96 7.21 -21.77
CA LEU A 10 0.01 6.10 -21.91
C LEU A 10 -1.45 6.54 -21.82
N THR A 11 -1.74 7.82 -21.55
CA THR A 11 -3.10 8.34 -21.33
C THR A 11 -4.08 7.93 -22.42
N GLY A 12 -3.73 8.13 -23.70
CA GLY A 12 -4.64 7.81 -24.81
C GLY A 12 -5.00 6.33 -24.94
N ILE A 13 -4.13 5.43 -24.46
CA ILE A 13 -4.34 3.98 -24.52
C ILE A 13 -5.14 3.50 -23.29
N VAL A 14 -4.88 4.08 -22.13
CA VAL A 14 -5.48 3.66 -20.86
C VAL A 14 -6.86 4.28 -20.64
N GLN A 15 -7.04 5.56 -20.98
CA GLN A 15 -8.25 6.31 -20.65
C GLN A 15 -9.56 5.65 -21.12
N PRO A 16 -9.67 5.07 -22.34
CA PRO A 16 -10.90 4.41 -22.78
C PRO A 16 -11.23 3.12 -22.00
N LYS A 17 -10.26 2.54 -21.29
CA LYS A 17 -10.37 1.28 -20.54
C LYS A 17 -10.36 1.48 -19.03
N LEU A 18 -10.21 2.74 -18.58
CA LEU A 18 -10.01 3.04 -17.18
C LEU A 18 -11.33 2.95 -16.42
N LEU A 19 -11.36 2.10 -15.41
CA LEU A 19 -12.40 2.11 -14.38
C LEU A 19 -11.85 2.80 -13.13
N LEU A 20 -12.41 3.97 -12.79
CA LEU A 20 -11.98 4.74 -11.63
C LEU A 20 -12.86 4.42 -10.43
N THR A 21 -12.24 3.93 -9.36
CA THR A 21 -12.90 3.55 -8.10
C THR A 21 -12.46 4.47 -6.96
N ALA A 22 -13.32 4.67 -5.96
CA ALA A 22 -13.00 5.41 -4.74
C ALA A 22 -12.32 4.55 -3.66
N HIS A 23 -12.21 3.24 -3.91
CA HIS A 23 -11.66 2.22 -3.04
C HIS A 23 -10.67 1.33 -3.83
N PRO A 24 -9.87 0.48 -3.16
CA PRO A 24 -9.08 -0.55 -3.84
C PRO A 24 -9.97 -1.39 -4.78
N PRO A 25 -9.56 -1.60 -6.04
CA PRO A 25 -10.42 -2.18 -7.08
C PRO A 25 -10.51 -3.72 -7.00
N PHE A 26 -10.65 -4.28 -5.78
CA PHE A 26 -10.64 -5.73 -5.58
C PHE A 26 -11.93 -6.39 -6.05
N GLU A 27 -13.07 -5.73 -5.87
CA GLU A 27 -14.36 -6.25 -6.34
C GLU A 27 -14.42 -6.27 -7.86
N GLU A 28 -13.93 -5.21 -8.50
CA GLU A 28 -13.88 -5.09 -9.96
C GLU A 28 -13.00 -6.19 -10.57
N VAL A 29 -11.87 -6.51 -9.93
CA VAL A 29 -11.00 -7.60 -10.37
C VAL A 29 -11.64 -8.98 -10.12
N THR A 30 -12.18 -9.21 -8.92
CA THR A 30 -12.74 -10.54 -8.56
C THR A 30 -14.05 -10.86 -9.28
N SER A 31 -14.84 -9.84 -9.64
CA SER A 31 -16.06 -9.98 -10.45
C SER A 31 -15.80 -10.03 -11.95
N GLY A 32 -14.58 -9.75 -12.40
CA GLY A 32 -14.19 -9.73 -13.81
C GLY A 32 -14.56 -8.46 -14.58
N GLN A 33 -15.01 -7.40 -13.89
CA GLN A 33 -15.23 -6.09 -14.51
C GLN A 33 -13.91 -5.40 -14.93
N ALA A 34 -12.82 -5.70 -14.23
CA ALA A 34 -11.47 -5.28 -14.58
C ALA A 34 -10.53 -6.49 -14.56
N GLU A 35 -9.62 -6.58 -15.53
CA GLU A 35 -8.62 -7.65 -15.54
C GLU A 35 -7.47 -7.36 -14.56
N LEU A 36 -7.14 -6.07 -14.37
CA LEU A 36 -6.06 -5.60 -13.52
C LEU A 36 -6.52 -4.40 -12.68
N GLY A 37 -5.99 -4.32 -11.46
CA GLY A 37 -6.21 -3.22 -10.52
C GLY A 37 -4.92 -2.73 -9.90
N PHE A 38 -4.91 -1.47 -9.45
CA PHE A 38 -3.79 -0.88 -8.71
C PHE A 38 -4.20 -0.56 -7.28
N SER A 39 -3.41 -0.99 -6.31
CA SER A 39 -3.62 -0.79 -4.87
C SER A 39 -2.27 -0.88 -4.16
N THR A 40 -2.22 -0.63 -2.86
CA THR A 40 -0.99 -0.77 -2.08
C THR A 40 -0.66 -2.24 -1.84
N LEU A 41 0.63 -2.56 -1.66
CA LEU A 41 1.07 -3.93 -1.37
C LEU A 41 0.44 -4.47 -0.07
N ALA A 42 0.23 -3.62 0.92
CA ALA A 42 -0.39 -4.02 2.19
C ALA A 42 -1.87 -4.40 2.02
N GLU A 43 -2.64 -3.62 1.26
CA GLU A 43 -4.05 -3.94 0.97
C GLU A 43 -4.17 -5.24 0.15
N ILE A 44 -3.28 -5.44 -0.83
CA ILE A 44 -3.24 -6.68 -1.62
C ILE A 44 -2.87 -7.87 -0.72
N ALA A 45 -1.86 -7.75 0.14
CA ALA A 45 -1.44 -8.80 1.05
C ALA A 45 -2.55 -9.19 2.05
N ALA A 46 -3.40 -8.22 2.43
CA ALA A 46 -4.52 -8.44 3.34
C ALA A 46 -5.75 -9.09 2.67
N ASN A 47 -5.81 -9.15 1.33
CA ASN A 47 -6.97 -9.69 0.61
C ASN A 47 -6.63 -11.03 -0.10
N PRO A 48 -7.09 -12.17 0.42
CA PRO A 48 -6.78 -13.49 -0.15
C PRO A 48 -7.49 -13.78 -1.48
N GLN A 49 -8.46 -12.96 -1.89
CA GLN A 49 -9.24 -13.17 -3.12
C GLN A 49 -8.54 -12.61 -4.35
N VAL A 50 -7.49 -11.82 -4.17
CA VAL A 50 -6.68 -11.25 -5.25
C VAL A 50 -5.25 -11.74 -5.15
N ARG A 51 -4.53 -11.67 -6.27
CA ARG A 51 -3.13 -12.05 -6.36
C ARG A 51 -2.31 -10.87 -6.81
N LEU A 52 -1.20 -10.61 -6.12
CA LEU A 52 -0.20 -9.66 -6.59
C LEU A 52 0.39 -10.18 -7.91
N VAL A 53 0.26 -9.39 -8.98
CA VAL A 53 0.85 -9.69 -10.29
C VAL A 53 2.25 -9.12 -10.46
N GLY A 54 2.57 -8.03 -9.75
CA GLY A 54 3.88 -7.39 -9.74
C GLY A 54 3.83 -6.05 -9.02
N ALA A 55 4.94 -5.68 -8.36
CA ALA A 55 5.12 -4.33 -7.85
C ALA A 55 5.60 -3.40 -8.97
N LEU A 56 5.31 -2.10 -8.86
CA LEU A 56 5.91 -1.13 -9.76
C LEU A 56 7.43 -1.03 -9.49
N PRO A 57 8.25 -0.75 -10.52
CA PRO A 57 9.65 -0.40 -10.33
C PRO A 57 9.81 0.74 -9.33
N ALA A 58 10.88 0.72 -8.53
CA ALA A 58 11.11 1.67 -7.44
C ALA A 58 11.09 3.13 -7.92
N GLU A 59 11.53 3.40 -9.15
CA GLU A 59 11.59 4.71 -9.79
C GLU A 59 10.21 5.32 -10.08
N ILE A 60 9.18 4.48 -10.19
CA ILE A 60 7.81 4.89 -10.50
C ILE A 60 6.80 4.46 -9.42
N GLN A 61 7.26 3.80 -8.36
CA GLN A 61 6.44 3.44 -7.22
C GLN A 61 6.22 4.63 -6.30
N THR A 62 4.99 4.76 -5.80
CA THR A 62 4.67 5.69 -4.71
C THR A 62 4.80 4.95 -3.38
N TYR A 63 5.62 5.51 -2.48
CA TYR A 63 5.79 5.00 -1.12
C TYR A 63 4.94 5.81 -0.14
N ASN A 64 4.09 5.11 0.61
CA ASN A 64 3.35 5.68 1.72
C ASN A 64 4.15 5.51 3.01
N VAL A 65 4.86 6.56 3.41
CA VAL A 65 5.66 6.52 4.64
C VAL A 65 4.74 6.58 5.87
N MET A 66 4.74 5.51 6.65
CA MET A 66 4.02 5.45 7.93
C MET A 66 4.97 5.79 9.07
N THR A 67 4.59 6.75 9.89
CA THR A 67 5.35 7.15 11.08
C THR A 67 4.49 7.04 12.33
N ALA A 68 5.13 6.81 13.48
CA ALA A 68 4.46 6.73 14.76
C ALA A 68 5.24 7.52 15.81
N ALA A 69 4.54 8.28 16.65
CA ALA A 69 5.12 9.15 17.66
C ALA A 69 4.26 9.18 18.93
N VAL A 70 4.88 9.49 20.07
CA VAL A 70 4.17 9.70 21.34
C VAL A 70 3.66 11.14 21.40
N PRO A 71 2.34 11.38 21.59
CA PRO A 71 1.82 12.72 21.73
C PRO A 71 2.41 13.45 22.94
N VAL A 72 2.70 14.76 22.79
CA VAL A 72 3.30 15.59 23.85
C VAL A 72 2.45 15.59 25.14
N GLY A 73 1.12 15.58 25.04
CA GLY A 73 0.23 15.56 26.20
C GLY A 73 -0.03 14.18 26.81
N SER A 74 0.62 13.11 26.33
CA SER A 74 0.29 11.75 26.77
C SER A 74 0.64 11.53 28.24
N THR A 75 -0.30 10.99 29.01
CA THR A 75 -0.11 10.48 30.38
C THR A 75 0.51 9.07 30.39
N HIS A 76 0.55 8.39 29.24
CA HIS A 76 1.04 7.02 29.07
C HIS A 76 2.37 6.97 28.30
N ARG A 77 3.26 7.94 28.51
CA ARG A 77 4.50 8.09 27.71
C ARG A 77 5.38 6.84 27.71
N THR A 78 5.59 6.24 28.89
CA THR A 78 6.43 5.04 29.03
C THR A 78 5.88 3.87 28.23
N ALA A 79 4.60 3.52 28.43
CA ALA A 79 3.96 2.43 27.71
C ALA A 79 3.93 2.67 26.19
N ALA A 80 3.66 3.92 25.75
CA ALA A 80 3.69 4.27 24.34
C ALA A 80 5.10 4.12 23.74
N ALA A 81 6.14 4.56 24.45
CA ALA A 81 7.53 4.39 24.02
C ALA A 81 7.93 2.92 23.94
N GLU A 82 7.47 2.08 24.87
CA GLU A 82 7.69 0.63 24.83
C GLU A 82 7.02 -0.02 23.62
N LEU A 83 5.80 0.38 23.27
CA LEU A 83 5.11 -0.07 22.06
C LEU A 83 5.90 0.33 20.80
N LEU A 84 6.34 1.58 20.69
CA LEU A 84 7.13 2.02 19.53
C LEU A 84 8.45 1.25 19.42
N ARG A 85 9.13 1.00 20.55
CA ARG A 85 10.33 0.15 20.59
C ARG A 85 10.03 -1.27 20.14
N PHE A 86 8.91 -1.86 20.57
CA PHE A 86 8.46 -3.18 20.16
C PHE A 86 8.21 -3.25 18.64
N LEU A 87 7.54 -2.25 18.07
CA LEU A 87 7.30 -2.17 16.62
C LEU A 87 8.60 -2.07 15.81
N GLY A 88 9.66 -1.50 16.39
CA GLY A 88 11.00 -1.43 15.78
C GLY A 88 11.83 -2.72 15.85
N THR A 89 11.37 -3.75 16.55
CA THR A 89 12.13 -5.02 16.68
C THR A 89 12.21 -5.80 15.36
N GLY A 90 13.22 -6.67 15.23
CA GLY A 90 13.37 -7.52 14.05
C GLY A 90 12.16 -8.42 13.78
N SER A 91 11.53 -8.96 14.83
CA SER A 91 10.31 -9.77 14.73
C SER A 91 9.14 -8.96 14.19
N SER A 92 8.90 -7.76 14.74
CA SER A 92 7.83 -6.87 14.27
C SER A 92 8.07 -6.44 12.82
N ARG A 93 9.32 -6.10 12.47
CA ARG A 93 9.68 -5.78 11.08
C ARG A 93 9.45 -6.96 10.13
N SER A 94 9.69 -8.19 10.57
CA SER A 94 9.39 -9.38 9.77
C SER A 94 7.89 -9.53 9.50
N VAL A 95 7.05 -9.29 10.50
CA VAL A 95 5.58 -9.30 10.34
C VAL A 95 5.12 -8.19 9.41
N LEU A 96 5.66 -6.97 9.56
CA LEU A 96 5.35 -5.84 8.68
C LEU A 96 5.67 -6.16 7.21
N ARG A 97 6.86 -6.69 6.93
CA ARG A 97 7.24 -7.08 5.56
C ARG A 97 6.36 -8.19 4.99
N ALA A 98 6.01 -9.18 5.82
CA ALA A 98 5.10 -10.25 5.40
C ALA A 98 3.70 -9.72 5.04
N ASN A 99 3.32 -8.55 5.57
CA ASN A 99 2.06 -7.86 5.27
C ASN A 99 2.25 -6.68 4.32
N GLY A 100 3.29 -6.68 3.48
CA GLY A 100 3.47 -5.70 2.40
C GLY A 100 3.92 -4.31 2.84
N ILE A 101 4.45 -4.15 4.05
CA ILE A 101 4.98 -2.90 4.58
C ILE A 101 6.52 -2.95 4.58
N ALA A 102 7.16 -2.07 3.80
CA ALA A 102 8.61 -1.91 3.80
C ALA A 102 9.12 -1.35 5.14
N THR A 103 10.34 -1.71 5.54
CA THR A 103 10.88 -1.40 6.90
C THR A 103 12.32 -0.90 6.88
N ASP A 104 12.84 -0.65 5.70
CA ASP A 104 14.19 -0.27 5.33
C ASP A 104 14.23 1.13 4.69
#